data_AF-A0A7W1S894-F1
#
_entry.id   AF-A0A7W1S894-F1
#
_cell.length_a   1.000
_cell.length_b   1.000
_cell.length_c   1.000
_cell.angle_alpha   90.00
_cell.angle_beta   90.00
_cell.angle_gamma   90.00
#
_symmetry.space_group_name_H-M   'P 1'
#
loop_
_entity.id
_entity.type
_entity.pdbx_description
1 polymer ?
#
loop_
_entity_poly.entity_id
_entity_poly.type
_entity_poly.pdbx_seq_one_letter_code
_entity_poly.pdbx_strand_id
1 'polypeptide(L)'
;GARGRVTSGDTDTTTVSVRRGPATTYERLGRVSPGQTFQVVSGPTCAEGMAWFEVLYGIGAVRGWLAEGQAGVYFVEPVYGVYDSTN
;
A
#
# COMPACT_ATOMS: atom_id res chain seq x y z
N GLY A 1 4.61 -2.57 13.98
CA GLY A 1 4.87 -2.03 12.64
C GLY A 1 3.81 -1.00 12.30
N ALA A 2 4.10 -0.09 11.38
CA ALA A 2 3.11 0.86 10.88
C ALA A 2 2.01 0.13 10.08
N ARG A 3 0.80 0.69 10.08
CA ARG A 3 -0.33 0.19 9.28
C ARG A 3 -0.68 1.21 8.20
N GLY A 4 -1.04 0.71 7.03
CA GLY A 4 -1.57 1.53 5.94
C GLY A 4 -2.90 0.97 5.45
N ARG A 5 -3.62 1.77 4.67
CA ARG A 5 -4.76 1.33 3.88
C ARG A 5 -4.61 1.81 2.44
N VAL A 6 -5.24 1.09 1.52
CA VAL A 6 -5.41 1.60 0.15
C VAL A 6 -6.41 2.75 0.18
N THR A 7 -6.01 3.90 -0.36
CA THR A 7 -6.83 5.11 -0.39
C THR A 7 -8.12 4.82 -1.15
N SER A 8 -9.26 5.12 -0.53
CA SER A 8 -10.57 5.09 -1.17
C SER A 8 -11.02 6.54 -1.41
N GLY A 9 -10.36 7.23 -2.33
CA GLY A 9 -10.81 8.56 -2.76
C GLY A 9 -12.08 8.43 -3.61
N ASP A 10 -12.91 9.48 -3.66
CA ASP A 10 -14.21 9.52 -4.35
C ASP A 10 -14.17 9.15 -5.86
N THR A 11 -12.98 9.09 -6.46
CA THR A 11 -12.77 8.73 -7.87
C THR A 11 -11.82 7.56 -8.10
N ASP A 12 -11.17 7.03 -7.06
CA ASP A 12 -10.11 6.04 -7.23
C ASP A 12 -10.51 4.68 -6.63
N THR A 13 -11.19 3.88 -7.45
CA THR A 13 -11.53 2.47 -7.14
C THR A 13 -10.34 1.53 -7.41
N THR A 14 -9.14 2.07 -7.63
CA THR A 14 -8.02 1.28 -8.14
C THR A 14 -7.44 0.37 -7.07
N THR A 15 -7.52 -0.93 -7.32
CA THR A 15 -6.80 -1.94 -6.56
C THR A 15 -5.28 -1.72 -6.69
N VAL A 16 -4.57 -1.68 -5.58
CA VAL A 16 -3.11 -1.56 -5.57
C VAL A 16 -2.49 -2.92 -5.78
N SER A 17 -1.56 -3.02 -6.74
CA SER A 17 -0.87 -4.29 -7.02
C SER A 17 0.21 -4.56 -5.98
N VAL A 18 0.24 -5.79 -5.47
CA VAL A 18 1.34 -6.30 -4.64
C VAL A 18 2.24 -7.16 -5.49
N ARG A 19 3.55 -6.93 -5.41
CA ARG A 19 4.57 -7.52 -6.27
C ARG A 19 5.65 -8.23 -5.48
N ARG A 20 6.38 -9.11 -6.16
CA ARG A 20 7.48 -9.88 -5.57
C ARG A 20 8.69 -9.01 -5.18
N GLY A 21 8.82 -7.84 -5.78
CA GLY A 21 9.90 -6.89 -5.52
C GLY A 21 9.50 -5.43 -5.84
N PRO A 22 10.36 -4.47 -5.48
CA PRO A 22 10.09 -3.04 -5.60
C PRO A 22 10.32 -2.51 -7.02
N ALA A 23 9.53 -2.96 -7.98
CA ALA A 23 9.46 -2.44 -9.36
C ALA A 23 8.24 -3.03 -10.09
N THR A 24 7.72 -2.33 -11.10
CA THR A 24 6.59 -2.79 -11.92
C THR A 24 6.92 -4.01 -12.78
N THR A 25 8.21 -4.29 -12.99
CA THR A 25 8.71 -5.46 -13.72
C THR A 25 8.66 -6.77 -12.91
N TYR A 26 8.58 -6.71 -11.57
CA TYR A 26 8.41 -7.91 -10.75
C TYR A 26 7.01 -8.49 -10.90
N GLU A 27 6.94 -9.83 -10.77
CA GLU A 27 5.70 -10.60 -10.76
C GLU A 27 4.68 -10.03 -9.76
N ARG A 28 3.42 -9.93 -10.19
CA ARG A 28 2.31 -9.53 -9.33
C ARG A 28 1.81 -10.73 -8.53
N LEU A 29 1.96 -10.66 -7.21
CA LEU A 29 1.48 -11.66 -6.26
C LEU A 29 -0.01 -11.50 -5.96
N GLY A 30 -0.54 -10.27 -6.07
CA GLY A 30 -1.95 -10.02 -5.84
C GLY A 30 -2.32 -8.55 -5.92
N ARG A 31 -3.46 -8.22 -5.32
CA ARG A 31 -4.01 -6.87 -5.25
C ARG A 31 -4.62 -6.63 -3.86
N VAL A 32 -4.55 -5.38 -3.40
CA VAL A 32 -5.26 -4.89 -2.21
C VAL A 32 -6.34 -3.92 -2.67
N SER A 33 -7.58 -4.18 -2.28
CA SER A 33 -8.72 -3.34 -2.68
C SER A 33 -8.78 -2.05 -1.87
N PRO A 34 -9.41 -0.98 -2.40
CA PRO A 34 -9.66 0.24 -1.64
C PRO A 34 -10.27 -0.04 -0.26
N GLY A 35 -9.81 0.69 0.76
CA GLY A 35 -10.25 0.54 2.15
C GLY A 35 -9.65 -0.67 2.88
N GLN A 36 -9.02 -1.63 2.19
CA GLN A 36 -8.31 -2.72 2.86
C GLN A 36 -7.01 -2.25 3.48
N THR A 37 -6.66 -2.87 4.60
CA THR A 37 -5.45 -2.55 5.38
C THR A 37 -4.33 -3.55 5.14
N PHE A 38 -3.12 -3.09 5.39
CA PHE A 38 -1.89 -3.89 5.35
C PHE A 38 -0.94 -3.41 6.45
N GLN A 39 0.02 -4.26 6.80
CA GLN A 39 1.09 -3.92 7.73
C GLN A 39 2.38 -3.68 6.96
N VAL A 40 3.07 -2.57 7.24
CA VAL A 40 4.41 -2.30 6.70
C VAL A 40 5.45 -3.09 7.49
N VAL A 41 6.32 -3.80 6.75
CA VAL A 41 7.43 -4.61 7.25
C VAL A 41 8.76 -3.88 7.06
N SER A 42 8.96 -3.26 5.88
CA SER A 42 10.21 -2.61 5.50
C SER A 42 9.99 -1.57 4.38
N GLY A 43 11.02 -0.77 4.11
CA GLY A 43 11.02 0.30 3.11
C GLY A 43 11.07 1.71 3.72
N PRO A 44 11.01 2.77 2.88
CA PRO A 44 10.83 2.70 1.44
C PRO A 44 12.08 2.25 0.67
N THR A 45 11.87 1.51 -0.42
CA THR A 45 12.86 1.34 -1.49
C THR A 45 12.41 2.18 -2.67
N CYS A 46 13.24 3.11 -3.13
CA CYS A 46 12.91 3.96 -4.28
C CYS A 46 13.25 3.24 -5.59
N ALA A 47 12.27 3.08 -6.48
CA ALA A 47 12.45 2.51 -7.80
C ALA A 47 11.38 3.03 -8.77
N GLU A 48 11.76 3.27 -10.03
CA GLU A 48 10.84 3.76 -11.08
C GLU A 48 10.11 5.07 -10.69
N GLY A 49 10.77 5.92 -9.90
CA GLY A 49 10.18 7.17 -9.40
C GLY A 49 9.09 6.99 -8.34
N MET A 50 8.95 5.79 -7.76
CA MET A 50 7.98 5.45 -6.73
C MET A 50 8.68 4.98 -5.45
N ALA A 51 8.09 5.27 -4.29
CA ALA A 51 8.47 4.64 -3.03
C ALA A 51 7.74 3.32 -2.88
N TRP A 52 8.49 2.23 -2.71
CA TRP A 52 7.95 0.89 -2.52
C TRP A 52 8.10 0.44 -1.08
N PHE A 53 7.04 -0.11 -0.52
CA PHE A 53 7.01 -0.64 0.83
C PHE A 53 6.77 -2.14 0.81
N GLU A 54 7.53 -2.86 1.60
CA GLU A 54 7.28 -4.28 1.86
C GLU A 54 6.20 -4.40 2.92
N VAL A 55 5.19 -5.23 2.64
CA VAL A 55 3.97 -5.33 3.44
C VAL A 55 3.56 -6.78 3.68
N LEU A 56 2.78 -6.98 4.75
CA LEU A 56 1.93 -8.14 4.96
C LEU A 56 0.48 -7.75 4.72
N TYR A 57 -0.24 -8.51 3.89
CA TYR A 57 -1.64 -8.22 3.56
C TYR A 57 -2.49 -9.49 3.43
N GLY A 58 -3.81 -9.30 3.48
CA GLY A 58 -4.80 -10.36 3.25
C GLY A 58 -4.86 -11.45 4.32
N ILE A 59 -5.72 -12.45 4.09
CA ILE A 59 -5.83 -13.63 4.94
C ILE A 59 -4.59 -14.51 4.69
N GLY A 60 -3.87 -14.85 5.75
CA GLY A 60 -2.61 -15.61 5.66
C GLY A 60 -1.33 -14.76 5.61
N ALA A 61 -1.44 -13.44 5.77
CA ALA A 61 -0.28 -12.52 5.87
C ALA A 61 0.70 -12.68 4.70
N VAL A 62 0.20 -12.58 3.47
CA VAL A 62 1.04 -12.67 2.27
C VAL A 62 2.03 -11.52 2.26
N ARG A 63 3.32 -11.83 2.04
CA ARG A 63 4.41 -10.85 2.02
C ARG A 63 4.74 -10.41 0.60
N GLY A 64 4.82 -9.10 0.36
CA GLY A 64 5.17 -8.53 -0.95
C GLY A 64 5.35 -7.02 -0.91
N TRP A 65 5.50 -6.40 -2.07
CA TRP A 65 5.78 -4.97 -2.21
C TRP A 65 4.64 -4.23 -2.89
N LEU A 66 4.24 -3.09 -2.35
CA LEU A 66 3.32 -2.15 -2.99
C LEU A 66 3.95 -0.77 -3.12
N ALA A 67 3.51 -0.01 -4.12
CA ALA A 67 3.94 1.37 -4.31
C ALA A 67 3.07 2.32 -3.48
N GLU A 68 3.69 3.35 -2.90
CA GLU A 68 2.99 4.40 -2.16
C GLU A 68 2.08 5.24 -3.07
N GLY A 69 2.56 5.51 -4.28
CA GLY A 69 1.97 6.45 -5.21
C GLY A 69 2.90 6.70 -6.40
N GLN A 70 2.38 7.41 -7.41
CA GLN A 70 3.15 7.85 -8.57
C GLN A 70 2.71 9.26 -8.98
N ALA A 71 3.67 10.11 -9.36
CA ALA A 71 3.41 11.46 -9.90
C ALA A 71 2.49 12.33 -9.02
N GLY A 72 2.64 12.25 -7.69
CA GLY A 72 1.86 13.04 -6.73
C GLY A 72 0.48 12.45 -6.39
N VAL A 73 0.09 11.33 -7.01
CA VAL A 73 -1.11 10.57 -6.64
C VAL A 73 -0.71 9.48 -5.65
N TYR A 74 -1.28 9.51 -4.44
CA TYR A 74 -1.07 8.50 -3.40
C TYR A 74 -2.07 7.35 -3.55
N PHE A 75 -1.55 6.14 -3.68
CA PHE A 75 -2.34 4.90 -3.74
C PHE A 75 -2.69 4.36 -2.36
N VAL A 76 -1.87 4.67 -1.37
CA VAL A 76 -2.03 4.23 0.01
C VAL A 76 -1.81 5.38 0.97
N GLU A 77 -2.41 5.27 2.15
CA GLU A 77 -2.29 6.26 3.20
C GLU A 77 -2.04 5.58 4.57
N PRO A 78 -1.32 6.24 5.49
CA PRO A 78 -1.12 5.72 6.84
C PRO A 78 -2.45 5.61 7.58
N VAL A 79 -2.66 4.50 8.29
CA VAL A 79 -3.71 4.39 9.28
C VAL A 79 -3.12 4.82 10.62
N TYR A 80 -3.27 6.10 10.94
CA TYR A 80 -3.01 6.57 12.29
C TYR A 80 -4.11 6.02 13.20
N GLY A 81 -3.71 5.44 14.34
CA GLY A 81 -4.66 5.03 15.37
C GLY A 81 -5.55 6.23 15.68
N VAL A 82 -6.85 6.05 15.46
CA VAL A 82 -7.85 7.10 15.55
C VAL A 82 -7.84 7.64 16.99
N TYR A 83 -7.26 8.83 17.20
CA TYR A 83 -7.93 9.82 18.04
C TYR A 83 -9.05 10.34 17.16
N ASP A 84 -10.23 9.72 17.28
CA ASP A 84 -11.44 10.24 16.66
C ASP A 84 -11.65 11.59 17.30
N SER A 85 -11.32 12.66 16.59
CA SER A 85 -11.76 13.97 16.99
C SER A 85 -13.26 14.04 16.72
N THR A 86 -14.06 13.47 17.63
CA THR A 86 -15.37 14.04 17.90
C THR A 86 -15.15 15.48 18.35
N ASN A 87 -15.31 16.40 17.41
CA ASN A 87 -15.77 17.75 17.67
C ASN A 87 -17.00 17.97 16.79
#